data_AF-X8CEE4-F1
#
_entry.id   AF-X8CEE4-F1
#
_cell.length_a   1.000
_cell.length_b   1.000
_cell.length_c   1.000
_cell.angle_alpha   90.00
_cell.angle_beta   90.00
_cell.angle_gamma   90.00
#
_symmetry.space_group_name_H-M   'P 1'
#
loop_
_entity.id
_entity.type
_entity.pdbx_description
1 polymer ?
#
loop_
_entity_poly.entity_id
_entity_poly.type
_entity_poly.pdbx_seq_one_letter_code
_entity_poly.pdbx_strand_id
1 'polypeptide(L)'
;MNDLVGIIRNADEISEALARLDKLRERFKNLHVEGQRRYNPGWNLAIDLRNMLLVSECVAKAALQRTESRGGHTRDDHPSMDSSWRKLLLVCEAVAEPGDVEAAVIPDITITKKEQTPMRPDLLELFDIAELEKYYTDEELAGHPGRTPRTEK
;
A
#
# COMPACT_ATOMS: atom_id res chain seq x y z
N MET A 1 12.75 -6.81 -1.25
CA MET A 1 11.28 -6.98 -1.36
C MET A 1 10.85 -8.36 -0.91
N ASN A 2 11.26 -9.45 -1.57
CA ASN A 2 10.82 -10.81 -1.21
C ASN A 2 11.08 -11.19 0.25
N ASP A 3 12.28 -10.87 0.77
CA ASP A 3 12.68 -11.32 2.12
C ASP A 3 12.06 -10.48 3.24
N LEU A 4 12.01 -9.15 3.06
CA LEU A 4 11.66 -8.19 4.12
C LEU A 4 10.25 -7.60 4.00
N VAL A 5 9.61 -7.77 2.84
CA VAL A 5 8.25 -7.28 2.54
C VAL A 5 7.48 -8.38 1.80
N GLY A 6 7.67 -9.62 2.27
CA GLY A 6 7.14 -10.83 1.67
C GLY A 6 5.67 -11.10 2.02
N ILE A 7 5.33 -12.37 2.21
CA ILE A 7 3.98 -12.81 2.61
C ILE A 7 3.68 -12.37 4.05
N ILE A 8 4.60 -12.67 4.96
CA ILE A 8 4.58 -12.25 6.37
C ILE A 8 5.53 -11.08 6.52
N ARG A 9 5.13 -10.08 7.32
CA ARG A 9 5.86 -8.83 7.50
C ARG A 9 5.83 -8.40 8.96
N ASN A 10 6.82 -7.64 9.39
CA ASN A 10 6.78 -6.89 10.65
C ASN A 10 7.39 -5.49 10.46
N ALA A 11 7.14 -4.57 11.39
CA ALA A 11 7.58 -3.18 11.28
C ALA A 11 9.10 -3.03 11.08
N ASP A 12 9.90 -3.84 11.77
CA ASP A 12 11.37 -3.74 11.75
C ASP A 12 11.94 -4.14 10.39
N GLU A 13 11.49 -5.28 9.84
CA GLU A 13 11.89 -5.75 8.51
C GLU A 13 11.46 -4.79 7.40
N ILE A 14 10.23 -4.26 7.47
CA ILE A 14 9.77 -3.28 6.48
C ILE A 14 10.59 -2.00 6.55
N SER A 15 10.92 -1.53 7.76
CA SER A 15 11.77 -0.34 7.97
C SER A 15 13.18 -0.59 7.42
N GLU A 16 13.72 -1.79 7.61
CA GLU A 16 14.99 -2.18 7.00
C GLU A 16 14.90 -2.19 5.47
N ALA A 17 13.80 -2.70 4.90
CA ALA A 17 13.59 -2.70 3.46
C ALA A 17 13.61 -1.27 2.89
N LEU A 18 12.96 -0.32 3.57
CA LEU A 18 12.96 1.09 3.19
C LEU A 18 14.38 1.67 3.22
N ALA A 19 15.14 1.44 4.30
CA ALA A 19 16.53 1.90 4.38
C ALA A 19 17.43 1.30 3.27
N ARG A 20 17.17 0.06 2.85
CA ARG A 20 17.87 -0.57 1.70
C ARG A 20 17.43 0.05 0.36
N LEU A 21 16.14 0.36 0.20
CA LEU A 21 15.62 1.03 -0.99
C LEU A 21 16.22 2.44 -1.13
N ASP A 22 16.37 3.20 -0.06
CA ASP A 22 17.01 4.52 -0.07
C ASP A 22 18.45 4.45 -0.58
N LYS A 23 19.22 3.46 -0.11
CA LYS A 23 20.59 3.22 -0.62
C LYS A 23 20.59 2.90 -2.12
N LEU A 24 19.58 2.17 -2.61
CA LEU A 24 19.45 1.87 -4.04
C LEU A 24 19.05 3.11 -4.85
N ARG A 25 18.20 3.99 -4.30
CA ARG A 25 17.85 5.27 -4.92
C ARG A 25 19.08 6.16 -5.10
N GLU A 26 19.96 6.24 -4.09
CA GLU A 26 21.22 6.99 -4.23
C GLU A 26 22.15 6.37 -5.28
N ARG A 27 22.23 5.04 -5.34
CA ARG A 27 23.02 4.35 -6.38
C ARG A 27 22.46 4.58 -7.78
N PHE A 28 21.14 4.67 -7.94
CA PHE A 28 20.50 4.90 -9.23
C PHE A 28 20.95 6.21 -9.89
N LYS A 29 21.24 7.26 -9.09
CA LYS A 29 21.75 8.54 -9.61
C LYS A 29 23.05 8.41 -10.40
N ASN A 30 23.81 7.34 -10.16
CA ASN A 30 25.08 7.06 -10.81
C ASN A 30 24.96 5.99 -11.92
N LEU A 31 23.75 5.61 -12.31
CA LEU A 31 23.52 4.60 -13.33
C LEU A 31 23.99 5.09 -14.71
N HIS A 32 24.75 4.26 -15.40
CA HIS A 32 25.20 4.50 -16.77
C HIS A 32 24.80 3.32 -17.68
N VAL A 33 24.44 3.63 -18.91
CA VAL A 33 24.13 2.64 -19.96
C VAL A 33 25.12 2.83 -21.09
N GLU A 34 25.86 1.77 -21.42
CA GLU A 34 26.81 1.78 -22.51
C GLU A 34 26.11 1.60 -23.88
N GLY A 35 26.79 2.05 -24.94
CA GLY A 35 26.33 1.92 -26.32
C GLY A 35 25.31 2.99 -26.75
N GLN A 36 24.74 2.80 -27.95
CA GLN A 36 23.74 3.73 -28.49
C GLN A 36 22.34 3.44 -27.96
N ARG A 37 21.42 4.41 -28.04
CA ARG A 37 20.03 4.24 -27.56
C ARG A 37 19.18 3.26 -28.39
N ARG A 38 19.47 3.12 -29.69
CA ARG A 38 18.67 2.27 -30.60
C ARG A 38 18.87 0.80 -30.26
N TYR A 39 17.75 0.09 -30.03
CA TYR A 39 17.73 -1.34 -29.72
C TYR A 39 18.64 -1.73 -28.54
N ASN A 40 18.66 -0.91 -27.48
CA ASN A 40 19.51 -1.12 -26.32
C ASN A 40 18.71 -1.64 -25.11
N PRO A 41 18.83 -2.94 -24.77
CA PRO A 41 18.13 -3.50 -23.61
C PRO A 41 18.55 -2.87 -22.28
N GLY A 42 19.81 -2.44 -22.15
CA GLY A 42 20.30 -1.76 -20.96
C GLY A 42 19.62 -0.41 -20.74
N TRP A 43 19.28 0.29 -21.82
CA TRP A 43 18.50 1.54 -21.75
C TRP A 43 17.09 1.30 -21.22
N ASN A 44 16.41 0.26 -21.71
CA ASN A 44 15.08 -0.11 -21.22
C ASN A 44 15.12 -0.50 -19.73
N LEU A 45 16.10 -1.34 -19.35
CA LEU A 45 16.27 -1.76 -17.96
C LEU A 45 16.53 -0.58 -17.02
N ALA A 46 17.29 0.43 -17.47
CA ALA A 46 17.54 1.63 -16.67
C ALA A 46 16.25 2.42 -16.39
N ILE A 47 15.36 2.54 -17.37
CA ILE A 47 14.04 3.17 -17.19
C ILE A 47 13.16 2.33 -16.26
N ASP A 48 13.13 1.01 -16.46
CA ASP A 48 12.33 0.11 -15.63
C ASP A 48 12.79 0.12 -14.17
N LEU A 49 14.11 0.21 -13.92
CA LEU A 49 14.67 0.25 -12.58
C LEU A 49 14.14 1.43 -11.75
N ARG A 50 13.99 2.61 -12.35
CA ARG A 50 13.33 3.76 -11.71
C ARG A 50 11.92 3.40 -11.22
N ASN A 51 11.12 2.80 -12.10
CA ASN A 51 9.73 2.46 -11.80
C ASN A 51 9.66 1.35 -10.73
N MET A 52 10.55 0.36 -10.81
CA MET A 52 10.64 -0.72 -9.82
C MET A 52 11.00 -0.20 -8.43
N LEU A 53 11.93 0.75 -8.32
CA LEU A 53 12.28 1.37 -7.03
C LEU A 53 11.09 2.15 -6.45
N LEU A 54 10.42 2.96 -7.27
CA LEU A 54 9.26 3.74 -6.86
C LEU A 54 8.12 2.83 -6.35
N VAL A 55 7.73 1.82 -7.14
CA VAL A 55 6.66 0.90 -6.74
C VAL A 55 7.05 0.10 -5.49
N SER A 56 8.31 -0.33 -5.39
CA SER A 56 8.80 -1.04 -4.19
C SER A 56 8.67 -0.20 -2.92
N GLU A 57 9.00 1.08 -3.02
CA GLU A 57 8.88 2.02 -1.91
C GLU A 57 7.42 2.30 -1.55
N CYS A 58 6.53 2.48 -2.53
CA CYS A 58 5.07 2.58 -2.29
C CYS A 58 4.57 1.38 -1.48
N VAL A 59 4.92 0.16 -1.92
CA VAL A 59 4.52 -1.08 -1.26
C VAL A 59 5.04 -1.14 0.17
N ALA A 60 6.33 -0.85 0.39
CA ALA A 60 6.94 -0.91 1.70
C ALA A 60 6.37 0.16 2.66
N LYS A 61 6.29 1.43 2.23
CA LYS A 61 5.71 2.51 3.03
C LYS A 61 4.25 2.23 3.39
N ALA A 62 3.44 1.75 2.43
CA ALA A 62 2.04 1.40 2.68
C ALA A 62 1.90 0.20 3.62
N ALA A 63 2.74 -0.82 3.46
CA ALA A 63 2.76 -1.99 4.33
C ALA A 63 3.16 -1.62 5.77
N LEU A 64 4.10 -0.68 5.96
CA LEU A 64 4.50 -0.19 7.27
C LEU A 64 3.36 0.57 7.94
N GLN A 65 2.71 1.48 7.22
CA GLN A 65 1.63 2.32 7.74
C GLN A 65 0.36 1.53 8.05
N ARG A 66 0.05 0.47 7.29
CA ARG A 66 -1.13 -0.39 7.54
C ARG A 66 -0.87 -1.41 8.64
N THR A 67 -1.30 -1.09 9.85
CA THR A 67 -1.10 -1.89 11.07
C THR A 67 -2.28 -2.83 11.35
N GLU A 68 -2.55 -3.74 10.41
CA GLU A 68 -3.49 -4.87 10.56
C GLU A 68 -3.03 -6.03 9.66
N SER A 69 -3.73 -7.17 9.74
CA SER A 69 -3.60 -8.26 8.78
C SER A 69 -4.91 -8.52 8.05
N ARG A 70 -4.88 -8.50 6.71
CA ARG A 70 -6.04 -8.73 5.85
C ARG A 70 -5.64 -9.19 4.45
N GLY A 71 -6.23 -10.31 4.02
CA GLY A 71 -5.99 -10.84 2.67
C GLY A 71 -4.50 -11.09 2.41
N GLY A 72 -3.95 -10.53 1.33
CA GLY A 72 -2.52 -10.66 0.99
C GLY A 72 -1.55 -9.78 1.81
N HIS A 73 -2.06 -9.03 2.81
CA HIS A 73 -1.26 -8.25 3.74
C HIS A 73 -1.29 -8.89 5.11
N THR A 74 -0.20 -9.55 5.51
CA THR A 74 -0.06 -10.18 6.83
C THR A 74 1.05 -9.51 7.62
N ARG A 75 0.72 -9.00 8.80
CA ARG A 75 1.60 -8.35 9.77
C ARG A 75 1.65 -9.22 11.02
N ASP A 76 2.80 -9.83 11.31
CA ASP A 76 2.94 -10.71 12.49
C ASP A 76 2.85 -9.92 13.80
N ASP A 77 3.26 -8.65 13.77
CA ASP A 77 3.11 -7.67 14.84
C ASP A 77 1.69 -7.08 14.95
N HIS A 78 0.83 -7.31 13.96
CA HIS A 78 -0.59 -6.93 13.95
C HIS A 78 -1.45 -8.04 13.30
N PRO A 79 -1.60 -9.21 13.95
CA PRO A 79 -2.10 -10.43 13.31
C PRO A 79 -3.61 -10.42 13.03
N SER A 80 -4.36 -9.51 13.64
CA SER A 80 -5.81 -9.42 13.51
C SER A 80 -6.24 -8.41 12.44
N MET A 81 -7.43 -8.61 11.89
CA MET A 81 -8.13 -7.58 11.13
C MET A 81 -8.58 -6.47 12.08
N ASP A 82 -8.53 -5.24 11.59
CA ASP A 82 -9.10 -4.07 12.26
C ASP A 82 -10.09 -3.39 11.32
N SER A 83 -11.36 -3.37 11.72
CA SER A 83 -12.46 -2.84 10.91
C SER A 83 -12.28 -1.36 10.57
N SER A 84 -11.54 -0.59 11.38
CA SER A 84 -11.24 0.81 11.09
C SER A 84 -10.39 1.01 9.84
N TRP A 85 -9.55 0.04 9.49
CA TRP A 85 -8.72 0.07 8.27
C TRP A 85 -9.49 -0.26 7.00
N ARG A 86 -10.68 -0.87 7.12
CA ARG A 86 -11.49 -1.31 5.97
C ARG A 86 -11.95 -0.13 5.12
N LYS A 87 -12.34 0.97 5.77
CA LYS A 87 -12.84 2.19 5.11
C LYS A 87 -11.72 3.10 4.58
N LEU A 88 -10.46 2.74 4.80
CA LEU A 88 -9.31 3.57 4.48
C LEU A 88 -8.46 2.94 3.37
N LEU A 89 -8.28 3.70 2.31
CA LEU A 89 -7.29 3.46 1.27
C LEU A 89 -6.02 4.23 1.59
N LEU A 90 -4.87 3.59 1.43
CA LEU A 90 -3.57 4.26 1.41
C LEU A 90 -3.23 4.60 -0.04
N VAL A 91 -3.38 5.87 -0.39
CA VAL A 91 -3.08 6.38 -1.73
C VAL A 91 -1.63 6.81 -1.77
N CYS A 92 -0.84 6.18 -2.63
CA CYS A 92 0.57 6.49 -2.83
C CYS A 92 0.71 7.40 -4.05
N GLU A 93 1.31 8.57 -3.89
CA GLU A 93 1.48 9.56 -4.95
C GLU A 93 2.94 9.96 -5.06
N ALA A 94 3.46 10.02 -6.29
CA ALA A 94 4.78 10.55 -6.55
C ALA A 94 4.75 12.08 -6.35
N VAL A 95 5.67 12.58 -5.54
CA VAL A 95 5.88 14.02 -5.36
C VAL A 95 6.98 14.46 -6.31
N ALA A 96 6.61 15.32 -7.24
CA ALA A 96 7.56 16.02 -8.10
C ALA A 96 7.36 17.52 -7.90
N GLU A 97 8.33 18.18 -7.31
CA GLU A 97 8.33 19.64 -7.21
C GLU A 97 8.58 20.24 -8.61
N PRO A 98 7.73 21.17 -9.08
CA PRO A 98 7.92 21.81 -10.37
C PRO A 98 9.27 22.51 -10.45
N GLY A 99 10.13 22.07 -11.38
CA GLY A 99 11.46 22.66 -11.61
C GLY A 99 12.61 21.97 -10.88
N ASP A 100 12.35 20.99 -10.01
CA ASP A 100 13.41 20.16 -9.43
C ASP A 100 13.75 18.99 -10.37
N VAL A 101 14.79 19.20 -11.17
CA VAL A 101 15.25 18.22 -12.16
C VAL A 101 15.80 16.96 -11.49
N GLU A 102 16.39 17.06 -10.29
CA GLU A 102 16.89 15.87 -9.57
C GLU A 102 15.74 15.06 -8.98
N ALA A 103 14.77 15.70 -8.33
CA ALA A 103 13.57 15.03 -7.81
C ALA A 103 12.71 14.44 -8.95
N ALA A 104 12.77 15.00 -10.16
CA ALA A 104 12.09 14.43 -11.33
C ALA A 104 12.68 13.07 -11.77
N VAL A 105 13.97 12.83 -11.55
CA VAL A 105 14.67 11.60 -11.97
C VAL A 105 14.19 10.40 -11.17
N ILE A 106 14.11 10.49 -9.84
CA ILE A 106 13.33 9.56 -9.02
C ILE A 106 12.55 10.38 -7.97
N PRO A 107 11.22 10.51 -8.12
CA PRO A 107 10.41 11.27 -7.16
C PRO A 107 10.34 10.57 -5.81
N ASP A 108 10.12 11.34 -4.75
CA ASP A 108 9.69 10.78 -3.47
C ASP A 108 8.21 10.39 -3.55
N ILE A 109 7.73 9.67 -2.54
CA ILE A 109 6.35 9.19 -2.45
C ILE A 109 5.75 9.68 -1.14
N THR A 110 4.56 10.28 -1.25
CA THR A 110 3.67 10.53 -0.13
C THR A 110 2.61 9.45 -0.05
N ILE A 111 2.16 9.19 1.19
CA ILE A 111 1.00 8.33 1.43
C ILE A 111 -0.07 9.14 2.15
N THR A 112 -1.25 9.20 1.55
CA THR A 112 -2.43 9.84 2.12
C THR A 112 -3.50 8.79 2.41
N LYS A 113 -4.21 8.98 3.54
CA LYS A 113 -5.38 8.17 3.85
C LYS A 113 -6.57 8.79 3.13
N LYS A 114 -7.26 7.99 2.31
CA LYS A 114 -8.50 8.39 1.64
C LYS A 114 -9.62 7.47 2.08
N GLU A 115 -10.77 8.06 2.38
CA GLU A 115 -11.97 7.29 2.67
C GLU A 115 -12.48 6.59 1.40
N GLN A 116 -12.79 5.30 1.53
CA GLN A 116 -13.38 4.52 0.46
C GLN A 116 -14.87 4.86 0.34
N THR A 117 -15.35 5.00 -0.89
CA THR A 117 -16.80 5.10 -1.14
C THR A 117 -17.51 3.88 -0.55
N PRO A 118 -18.50 4.05 0.34
CA PRO A 118 -19.23 2.94 0.91
C PRO A 118 -19.93 2.09 -0.15
N MET A 119 -20.08 0.80 0.14
CA MET A 119 -20.89 -0.09 -0.69
C MET A 119 -22.34 0.41 -0.69
N ARG A 120 -23.01 0.35 -1.85
CA ARG A 120 -24.43 0.69 -1.93
C ARG A 120 -25.27 -0.23 -1.02
N PRO A 121 -26.29 0.27 -0.32
CA PRO A 121 -27.08 -0.54 0.61
C PRO A 121 -27.68 -1.81 0.00
N ASP A 122 -28.21 -1.72 -1.22
CA ASP A 122 -28.81 -2.87 -1.93
C ASP A 122 -27.79 -3.97 -2.26
N LEU A 123 -26.51 -3.63 -2.43
CA LEU A 123 -25.45 -4.63 -2.60
C LEU A 123 -25.00 -5.21 -1.26
N LEU A 124 -25.03 -4.40 -0.20
CA LEU A 124 -24.66 -4.83 1.15
C LEU A 124 -25.63 -5.91 1.64
N GLU A 125 -26.93 -5.73 1.37
CA GLU A 125 -28.01 -6.67 1.70
C GLU A 125 -27.88 -8.05 1.06
N LEU A 126 -27.06 -8.20 0.00
CA LEU A 126 -26.83 -9.49 -0.66
C LEU A 126 -25.93 -10.43 0.15
N PHE A 127 -25.23 -9.91 1.16
CA PHE A 127 -24.29 -10.67 1.98
C PHE A 127 -24.93 -11.08 3.32
N ASP A 128 -24.51 -12.23 3.83
CA ASP A 128 -24.87 -12.64 5.19
C ASP A 128 -24.28 -11.64 6.20
N ILE A 129 -25.13 -11.15 7.11
CA ILE A 129 -24.70 -10.18 8.12
C ILE A 129 -23.60 -10.74 9.03
N ALA A 130 -23.62 -12.04 9.33
CA ALA A 130 -22.59 -12.67 10.14
C ALA A 130 -21.20 -12.64 9.46
N GLU A 131 -21.17 -12.64 8.13
CA GLU A 131 -19.93 -12.46 7.36
C GLU A 131 -19.52 -10.99 7.31
N LEU A 132 -20.46 -10.07 7.14
CA LEU A 132 -20.18 -8.63 7.12
C LEU A 132 -19.59 -8.14 8.45
N GLU A 133 -20.06 -8.66 9.58
CA GLU A 133 -19.58 -8.33 10.93
C GLU A 133 -18.09 -8.60 11.15
N LYS A 134 -17.47 -9.46 10.33
CA LYS A 134 -16.03 -9.72 10.39
C LYS A 134 -15.18 -8.57 9.84
N TYR A 135 -15.77 -7.71 9.00
CA TYR A 135 -15.02 -6.70 8.23
C TYR A 135 -15.53 -5.27 8.43
N TYR A 136 -16.83 -5.09 8.66
CA TYR A 136 -17.51 -3.79 8.78
C TYR A 136 -17.62 -3.38 10.24
N THR A 137 -17.73 -2.07 10.50
CA THR A 137 -18.02 -1.58 11.85
C THR A 137 -19.51 -1.72 12.19
N ASP A 138 -19.85 -1.70 13.49
CA ASP A 138 -21.25 -1.69 13.94
C ASP A 138 -22.03 -0.49 13.38
N GLU A 139 -21.38 0.67 13.22
CA GLU A 139 -21.97 1.87 12.63
C GLU A 139 -22.33 1.67 11.14
N GLU A 140 -21.45 1.04 10.36
CA GLU A 140 -21.70 0.76 8.94
C GLU A 140 -22.81 -0.28 8.72
N LEU A 141 -23.03 -1.16 9.69
CA LEU A 141 -24.06 -2.21 9.62
C LEU A 141 -25.37 -1.84 10.32
N ALA A 142 -25.46 -0.66 10.93
CA ALA A 142 -26.64 -0.24 11.69
C ALA A 142 -27.93 -0.24 10.85
N GLY A 143 -27.82 0.06 9.56
CA GLY A 143 -28.94 0.05 8.61
C GLY A 143 -29.19 -1.29 7.92
N HIS A 144 -28.41 -2.33 8.20
CA HIS A 144 -28.56 -3.63 7.52
C HIS A 144 -29.82 -4.36 8.02
N PRO A 145 -30.69 -4.88 7.14
CA PRO A 145 -31.95 -5.54 7.53
C PRO A 145 -31.76 -6.73 8.49
N GLY A 146 -30.62 -7.42 8.37
CA GLY A 146 -30.25 -8.52 9.26
C GLY A 146 -29.81 -8.10 10.67
N ARG A 147 -29.63 -6.80 10.95
CA ARG A 147 -29.11 -6.35 12.24
C ARG A 147 -30.25 -6.33 13.24
N THR A 148 -30.24 -7.30 14.15
CA THR A 148 -31.22 -7.32 15.24
C THR A 148 -30.91 -6.15 16.18
N PRO A 149 -31.89 -5.31 16.57
CA PRO A 149 -31.65 -4.27 17.54
C PRO A 149 -31.13 -4.93 18.82
N ARG A 150 -29.90 -4.57 19.24
CA ARG A 150 -29.36 -5.00 20.54
C ARG A 150 -30.34 -4.50 21.59
N THR A 151 -31.11 -5.41 22.18
CA THR A 151 -31.82 -5.15 23.42
C THR A 151 -30.75 -4.96 24.48
N GLU A 152 -30.63 -3.73 24.98
CA GLU A 152 -29.75 -3.40 26.10
C GLU A 152 -30.04 -4.37 27.26
N LYS A 153 -28.97 -5.01 27.75
CA LYS A 153 -28.94 -5.68 29.05
C LYS A 153 -27.96 -4.94 29.94
#